data_AF-A0A9E3EMS8-F1
#
_entry.id   AF-A0A9E3EMS8-F1
#
_cell.length_a   1.000
_cell.length_b   1.000
_cell.length_c   1.000
_cell.angle_alpha   90.00
_cell.angle_beta   90.00
_cell.angle_gamma   90.00
#
_symmetry.space_group_name_H-M   'P 1'
#
loop_
_entity.id
_entity.type
_entity.pdbx_description
1 polymer ?
#
loop_
_entity_poly.entity_id
_entity_poly.type
_entity_poly.pdbx_seq_one_letter_code
_entity_poly.pdbx_strand_id
1 'polypeptide(L)' 'TLYLLVIAFFLLSANWFIGLTGFGGLTGVVAFRLKHEEGVMIEKFGDDYRNYMSQTGRFLPRLSH' A
#
# COMPACT_ATOMS: atom_id res chain seq x y z
N THR A 1 9.73 7.09 1.96
CA THR A 1 10.68 7.66 0.98
C THR A 1 10.10 7.75 -0.43
N LEU A 2 9.54 6.68 -1.01
CA LEU A 2 8.98 6.69 -2.37
C LEU A 2 7.79 7.66 -2.57
N TYR A 3 6.89 7.75 -1.59
CA TYR A 3 5.75 8.68 -1.65
C TYR A 3 6.18 10.15 -1.67
N LEU A 4 7.25 10.51 -0.95
CA LEU A 4 7.81 11.88 -0.97
C LEU A 4 8.38 12.24 -2.34
N LEU A 5 8.99 11.28 -3.05
CA LEU A 5 9.49 11.50 -4.41
C LEU A 5 8.34 11.77 -5.38
N VAL A 6 7.25 11.00 -5.33
CA VAL A 6 6.09 11.25 -6.20
C VAL A 6 5.43 12.59 -5.91
N ILE A 7 5.37 13.01 -4.64
CA ILE A 7 4.90 14.35 -4.28
C ILE A 7 5.85 15.43 -4.83
N ALA A 8 7.17 15.23 -4.73
CA ALA A 8 8.14 16.17 -5.29
C ALA A 8 8.03 16.30 -6.81
N PHE A 9 7.89 15.19 -7.55
CA PHE A 9 7.67 15.20 -9.01
C PHE A 9 6.35 15.85 -9.39
N PHE A 10 5.29 15.65 -8.61
CA PHE A 10 4.00 16.31 -8.80
C PHE A 10 4.08 17.83 -8.65
N LEU A 11 4.73 18.32 -7.58
CA LEU A 11 4.94 19.74 -7.37
C LEU A 11 5.85 20.33 -8.45
N LEU A 12 6.91 19.62 -8.83
CA LEU A 12 7.87 20.07 -9.84
C LEU A 12 7.24 20.18 -11.22
N SER A 13 6.38 19.23 -11.60
CA SER A 13 5.76 19.23 -12.91
C SER A 13 4.56 20.18 -13.02
N ALA A 14 4.04 20.67 -11.87
CA ALA A 14 2.78 21.42 -11.77
C ALA A 14 1.63 20.80 -12.57
N ASN A 15 1.63 19.47 -12.72
CA ASN A 15 0.74 18.76 -13.61
C ASN A 15 0.00 17.67 -12.86
N TRP A 16 -1.32 17.86 -12.79
CA TRP A 16 -2.21 16.96 -12.09
C TRP A 16 -2.16 15.51 -12.62
N PHE A 17 -1.92 15.35 -13.94
CA PHE A 17 -1.79 14.04 -14.59
C PHE A 17 -0.57 13.25 -14.12
N ILE A 18 0.56 13.92 -13.88
CA ILE A 18 1.80 13.28 -13.41
C ILE A 18 1.64 12.81 -11.96
N GLY A 19 0.96 13.59 -11.13
CA GLY A 19 0.63 13.16 -9.77
C GLY A 19 -0.30 11.97 -9.74
N LEU A 20 -1.35 11.98 -10.57
CA LEU A 20 -2.37 10.93 -10.59
C LEU A 20 -1.79 9.61 -11.09
N THR A 21 -0.98 9.65 -12.15
CA THR A 21 -0.28 8.47 -12.69
C THR A 21 0.83 7.97 -11.76
N GLY A 22 1.62 8.85 -11.17
CA GLY A 22 2.66 8.50 -10.21
C GLY A 22 2.11 7.91 -8.92
N PHE A 23 1.04 8.49 -8.38
CA PHE A 23 0.37 8.00 -7.18
C PHE A 23 -0.35 6.66 -7.45
N GLY A 24 -1.06 6.54 -8.57
CA GLY A 24 -1.70 5.29 -8.98
C GLY A 24 -0.69 4.17 -9.20
N GLY A 25 0.41 4.45 -9.92
CA GLY A 25 1.49 3.49 -10.15
C GLY A 25 2.16 3.04 -8.85
N LEU A 26 2.51 3.96 -7.96
CA LEU A 26 3.08 3.60 -6.65
C LEU A 26 2.11 2.78 -5.81
N THR A 27 0.84 3.17 -5.77
CA THR A 27 -0.18 2.43 -5.01
C THR A 27 -0.31 1.01 -5.54
N GLY A 28 -0.32 0.82 -6.85
CA GLY A 28 -0.34 -0.51 -7.48
C GLY A 28 0.89 -1.36 -7.13
N VAL A 29 2.09 -0.78 -7.20
CA VAL A 29 3.35 -1.47 -6.86
C VAL A 29 3.37 -1.88 -5.38
N VAL A 30 2.99 -0.98 -4.48
CA VAL A 30 2.94 -1.26 -3.04
C VAL A 30 1.88 -2.30 -2.72
N ALA A 31 0.70 -2.22 -3.33
CA ALA A 31 -0.35 -3.22 -3.15
C ALA A 31 0.08 -4.61 -3.65
N PHE A 32 0.79 -4.69 -4.78
CA PHE A 32 1.33 -5.95 -5.29
C PHE A 32 2.38 -6.54 -4.35
N ARG A 33 3.32 -5.71 -3.86
CA ARG A 33 4.32 -6.13 -2.87
C ARG A 33 3.67 -6.61 -1.58
N LEU A 34 2.68 -5.89 -1.09
CA LEU A 34 1.99 -6.24 0.14
C LEU A 34 1.30 -7.61 0.02
N LYS A 35 0.63 -7.88 -1.10
CA LYS A 35 0.02 -9.21 -1.34
C LYS A 35 1.05 -10.34 -1.30
N HIS A 36 2.24 -10.10 -1.83
CA HIS A 36 3.31 -11.08 -1.80
C HIS A 36 3.83 -11.32 -0.37
N GLU A 37 4.09 -10.25 0.37
CA GLU A 37 4.53 -10.33 1.77
C GLU A 37 3.49 -11.00 2.68
N GLU A 38 2.21 -10.66 2.51
CA GLU A 38 1.11 -11.33 3.21
C GLU A 38 1.07 -12.83 2.90
N GLY A 39 1.32 -13.22 1.65
CA GLY A 39 1.42 -14.63 1.26
C GLY A 39 2.51 -15.38 2.04
N VAL A 40 3.70 -14.77 2.15
CA VAL A 40 4.81 -15.34 2.93
C VAL A 40 4.47 -15.41 4.42
N MET A 41 3.78 -14.41 4.98
CA MET A 41 3.36 -14.45 6.38
C MET A 41 2.27 -15.50 6.63
N ILE A 42 1.33 -15.68 5.71
CA ILE A 42 0.34 -16.76 5.78
C ILE A 42 1.03 -18.12 5.71
N GLU A 43 2.03 -18.29 4.86
CA GLU A 43 2.80 -19.53 4.77
C GLU A 43 3.57 -19.83 6.07
N LYS A 44 4.16 -18.80 6.68
CA LYS A 44 4.99 -18.94 7.88
C LYS A 44 4.19 -19.07 9.19
N PHE A 45 3.06 -18.37 9.30
CA PHE A 45 2.27 -18.23 10.54
C PHE A 45 0.85 -18.80 10.44
N GLY A 46 0.40 -19.19 9.24
CA GLY A 46 -0.88 -19.88 9.04
C GLY A 46 -2.08 -19.10 9.56
N ASP A 47 -2.83 -19.75 10.46
CA ASP A 47 -4.11 -19.25 10.98
C ASP A 47 -3.97 -18.06 11.95
N ASP A 48 -2.85 -17.95 12.67
CA ASP A 48 -2.60 -16.82 13.57
C ASP A 48 -2.54 -15.50 12.79
N TYR A 49 -1.88 -15.52 11.63
CA TYR A 49 -1.80 -14.37 10.77
C TYR A 49 -3.14 -14.06 10.07
N ARG A 50 -3.93 -15.10 9.73
CA ARG A 50 -5.29 -14.91 9.21
C ARG A 50 -6.21 -14.25 10.24
N ASN A 51 -6.11 -14.63 11.51
CA ASN A 51 -6.85 -14.03 12.62
C ASN A 51 -6.39 -12.60 12.93
N TYR A 52 -5.09 -12.31 12.76
CA TYR A 52 -4.59 -10.94 12.85
C TYR A 52 -5.10 -10.06 11.68
N MET A 53 -5.07 -10.58 10.45
CA MET A 53 -5.63 -9.89 9.28
C MET A 53 -7.14 -9.67 9.37
N SER A 54 -7.87 -10.54 10.08
CA SER A 54 -9.31 -10.37 10.27
C SER A 54 -9.65 -9.21 11.20
N GLN A 55 -8.72 -8.80 12.06
CA GLN A 55 -8.87 -7.70 13.02
C GLN A 55 -8.26 -6.39 12.49
N THR A 56 -7.23 -6.48 11.65
CA THR A 56 -6.45 -5.33 11.20
C THR A 56 -6.78 -4.96 9.75
N GLY A 57 -7.03 -3.68 9.48
CA GLY A 57 -7.28 -3.20 8.13
C GLY A 57 -6.03 -3.25 7.24
N ARG A 58 -6.17 -3.81 6.03
CA ARG A 58 -5.06 -4.17 5.12
C ARG A 58 -4.20 -2.99 4.67
N PHE A 59 -4.83 -1.86 4.34
CA PHE A 59 -4.15 -0.67 3.77
C PHE A 59 -4.53 0.64 4.48
N LEU A 60 -5.71 0.65 5.10
CA LEU A 60 -6.20 1.70 5.98
C LEU A 60 -6.66 0.98 7.26
N PRO A 61 -6.36 1.52 8.46
CA PRO A 61 -6.91 0.97 9.69
C PRO A 61 -8.42 0.88 9.54
N ARG A 62 -9.03 -0.22 9.98
CA ARG A 62 -10.49 -0.27 10.08
C ARG A 62 -10.87 0.86 11.01
N LEU A 63 -11.53 1.89 10.48
CA LEU A 63 -12.27 2.86 11.26
C LEU A 63 -13.48 2.11 11.85
N SER A 64 -13.25 1.17 12.77
CA SER A 64 -14.33 0.64 13.59
C SER A 64 -14.55 1.66 14.69
N HIS A 65 -15.57 2.49 14.49
CA HIS A 65 -16.24 3.20 15.57
C HIS A 65 -16.95 2.19 16.49
#